data_AF-A0A6A4ZIJ5-F1
#
_entry.id   AF-A0A6A4ZIJ5-F1
#
_cell.length_a   1.000
_cell.length_b   1.000
_cell.length_c   1.000
_cell.angle_alpha   90.00
_cell.angle_beta   90.00
_cell.angle_gamma   90.00
#
_symmetry.space_group_name_H-M   'P 1'
#
loop_
_entity.id
_entity.type
_entity.pdbx_description
1 polymer ?
#
loop_
_entity_poly.entity_id
_entity_poly.type
_entity_poly.pdbx_seq_one_letter_code
_entity_poly.pdbx_strand_id
1 'polypeptide(L)'
;QNPLARTFTSPKLVNRLDYVFCSSRLTHWRATHLPHIPQADHVGCQIITKRQLTRHGSGPWKAPPWLLKLPRAAKIIHGCLDRFLDKSPSFRNLAKAYDTLVSDIRKQLKEFHTQQVDKQQLSMKKLAFEIAALLQVPNMRQDPVLDGRVRELQQQIEKLQTAQREFRQEQAFQLHLYKAERSSKFHFMSPVPSL
;
A
#
# COMPACT_ATOMS: atom_id res chain seq x y z
N GLN A 1 1.80 -22.98 -30.90
CA GLN A 1 3.13 -23.62 -30.75
C GLN A 1 2.98 -24.76 -29.75
N ASN A 2 3.51 -25.94 -30.07
CA ASN A 2 3.36 -27.16 -29.29
C ASN A 2 4.29 -27.12 -28.04
N PRO A 3 3.78 -27.22 -26.81
CA PRO A 3 4.58 -27.10 -25.58
C PRO A 3 5.57 -28.26 -25.36
N LEU A 4 5.53 -29.30 -26.19
CA LEU A 4 6.42 -30.46 -26.10
C LEU A 4 7.70 -30.33 -26.95
N ALA A 5 7.80 -29.31 -27.80
CA ALA A 5 8.98 -29.09 -28.62
C ALA A 5 10.08 -28.39 -27.80
N ARG A 6 11.09 -29.15 -27.37
CA ARG A 6 12.31 -28.59 -26.75
C ARG A 6 13.18 -27.97 -27.84
N THR A 7 13.27 -26.64 -27.85
CA THR A 7 14.22 -25.90 -28.70
C THR A 7 15.43 -25.55 -27.85
N PHE A 8 16.60 -26.06 -28.22
CA PHE A 8 17.85 -25.75 -27.52
C PHE A 8 18.43 -24.44 -28.07
N THR A 9 18.79 -23.52 -27.18
CA THR A 9 19.35 -22.22 -27.56
C THR A 9 20.86 -22.31 -27.74
N SER A 10 21.36 -21.82 -28.89
CA SER A 10 22.78 -21.63 -29.17
C SER A 10 23.16 -20.16 -28.96
N PRO A 11 24.37 -19.84 -28.45
CA PRO A 11 24.87 -18.46 -28.32
C PRO A 11 24.93 -17.68 -29.64
N LYS A 12 24.85 -18.37 -30.78
CA LYS A 12 24.88 -17.76 -32.13
C LYS A 12 23.49 -17.45 -32.71
N LEU A 13 22.41 -17.76 -31.98
CA LEU A 13 21.04 -17.61 -32.46
C LEU A 13 20.28 -16.58 -31.61
N VAL A 14 19.57 -15.67 -32.28
CA VAL A 14 18.60 -14.78 -31.64
C VAL A 14 17.42 -15.63 -31.19
N ASN A 15 17.39 -15.98 -29.90
CA ASN A 15 16.35 -16.82 -29.32
C ASN A 15 15.40 -15.97 -28.49
N ARG A 16 14.09 -16.22 -28.61
CA ARG A 16 13.09 -15.63 -27.73
C ARG A 16 13.07 -16.42 -26.42
N LEU A 17 13.70 -15.88 -25.38
CA LEU A 17 13.76 -16.49 -24.05
C LEU A 17 12.73 -15.92 -23.08
N ASP A 18 12.30 -14.68 -23.31
CA ASP A 18 11.40 -13.95 -22.43
C ASP A 18 9.94 -14.15 -22.87
N TYR A 19 9.16 -14.81 -22.00
CA TYR A 19 7.74 -15.09 -22.22
C TYR A 19 6.91 -14.50 -21.08
N VAL A 20 5.77 -13.92 -21.45
CA VAL A 20 4.72 -13.54 -20.49
C VAL A 20 3.48 -14.34 -20.83
N PHE A 21 3.16 -15.32 -19.98
CA PHE A 21 1.97 -16.14 -20.14
C PHE A 21 0.74 -15.40 -19.61
N CYS A 22 -0.31 -15.32 -20.44
CA CYS A 22 -1.58 -14.71 -20.08
C CYS A 22 -2.70 -15.74 -20.22
N SER A 23 -3.70 -15.65 -19.33
CA SER A 23 -4.92 -16.45 -19.46
C SER A 23 -5.66 -16.09 -20.74
N SER A 24 -6.25 -17.07 -21.42
CA SER A 24 -7.15 -16.86 -22.57
C SER A 24 -8.37 -16.00 -22.23
N ARG A 25 -8.69 -15.86 -20.94
CA ARG A 25 -9.78 -15.01 -20.42
C ARG A 25 -9.41 -13.52 -20.39
N LEU A 26 -8.15 -13.17 -20.63
CA LEU A 26 -7.69 -11.79 -20.71
C LEU A 26 -8.10 -11.19 -22.06
N THR A 27 -9.21 -10.48 -22.11
CA THR A 27 -9.67 -9.76 -23.31
C THR A 27 -8.99 -8.39 -23.42
N HIS A 28 -8.64 -7.96 -24.64
CA HIS A 28 -8.05 -6.65 -24.95
C HIS A 28 -6.67 -6.38 -24.33
N TRP A 29 -5.65 -7.04 -24.85
CA TRP A 29 -4.25 -6.79 -24.52
C TRP A 29 -3.42 -6.49 -25.78
N ARG A 30 -2.28 -5.84 -25.57
CA ARG A 30 -1.23 -5.60 -26.58
C ARG A 30 0.10 -5.96 -25.95
N ALA A 31 0.89 -6.80 -26.60
CA ALA A 31 2.25 -7.08 -26.19
C ALA A 31 3.25 -6.34 -27.10
N THR A 32 4.28 -5.78 -26.52
CA THR A 32 5.37 -5.08 -27.22
C THR A 32 6.71 -5.40 -26.54
N HIS A 33 7.79 -5.36 -27.31
CA HIS A 33 9.13 -5.30 -26.72
C HIS A 33 9.45 -3.85 -26.38
N LEU A 34 10.09 -3.63 -25.24
CA LEU A 34 10.61 -2.32 -24.89
C LEU A 34 11.81 -1.98 -25.79
N PRO A 35 12.14 -0.68 -25.95
CA PRO A 35 13.39 -0.29 -26.57
C PRO A 35 14.58 -0.95 -25.85
N HIS A 36 15.59 -1.33 -26.62
CA HIS A 36 16.81 -1.91 -26.06
C HIS A 36 17.50 -0.91 -25.12
N ILE A 37 17.91 -1.39 -23.95
CA ILE A 37 18.64 -0.63 -22.95
C ILE A 37 20.12 -1.01 -23.08
N PRO A 38 21.05 -0.04 -23.20
CA PRO A 38 22.48 -0.34 -23.23
C PRO A 38 22.89 -1.16 -21.99
N GLN A 39 23.77 -2.15 -22.17
CA GLN A 39 24.26 -3.07 -21.13
C GLN A 39 23.30 -4.18 -20.68
N ALA A 40 22.14 -4.34 -21.32
CA ALA A 40 21.29 -5.51 -21.14
C ALA A 40 21.52 -6.53 -22.26
N ASP A 41 21.68 -7.80 -21.92
CA ASP A 41 21.75 -8.93 -22.84
C ASP A 41 20.35 -9.42 -23.29
N HIS A 42 19.30 -8.86 -22.71
CA HIS A 42 17.89 -9.14 -23.02
C HIS A 42 17.08 -7.87 -23.31
N VAL A 43 15.98 -8.01 -24.06
CA VAL A 43 15.01 -6.93 -24.32
C VAL A 43 13.77 -7.16 -23.47
N GLY A 44 13.40 -6.18 -22.62
CA GLY A 44 12.21 -6.31 -21.77
C GLY A 44 10.92 -6.50 -22.56
N CYS A 45 10.07 -7.44 -22.14
CA CYS A 45 8.73 -7.60 -22.69
C CYS A 45 7.71 -6.77 -21.90
N GLN A 46 6.76 -6.13 -22.60
CA GLN A 46 5.67 -5.36 -22.02
C GLN A 46 4.33 -5.92 -22.48
N ILE A 47 3.38 -6.08 -21.57
CA ILE A 47 1.97 -6.30 -21.89
C ILE A 47 1.14 -5.14 -21.37
N ILE A 48 0.45 -4.47 -22.29
CA ILE A 48 -0.51 -3.41 -22.01
C ILE A 48 -1.90 -4.04 -22.06
N THR A 49 -2.64 -3.99 -20.96
CA THR A 49 -4.01 -4.50 -20.90
C THR A 49 -4.98 -3.32 -20.82
N LYS A 50 -6.06 -3.35 -21.60
CA LYS A 50 -7.19 -2.44 -21.39
C LYS A 50 -8.00 -3.00 -20.23
N ARG A 51 -7.58 -2.68 -19.01
CA ARG A 51 -8.41 -2.94 -17.83
C ARG A 51 -9.66 -2.07 -17.98
N GLN A 52 -10.80 -2.68 -18.30
CA GLN A 52 -12.06 -2.08 -17.86
C GLN A 52 -11.90 -1.89 -16.37
N LEU A 53 -11.91 -0.64 -15.94
CA LEU A 53 -11.82 -0.26 -14.55
C LEU A 53 -13.11 -0.71 -13.90
N THR A 54 -13.28 -2.02 -13.70
CA THR A 54 -14.15 -2.53 -12.65
C THR A 54 -13.58 -1.89 -11.41
N ARG A 55 -14.21 -0.79 -11.01
CA ARG A 55 -14.02 -0.19 -9.71
C ARG A 55 -14.30 -1.35 -8.77
N HIS A 56 -13.23 -2.02 -8.30
CA HIS A 56 -13.38 -2.85 -7.13
C HIS A 56 -13.93 -1.87 -6.11
N GLY A 57 -15.23 -2.01 -5.77
CA GLY A 57 -15.79 -1.32 -4.63
C GLY A 57 -14.78 -1.52 -3.51
N SER A 58 -14.45 -0.44 -2.79
CA SER A 58 -13.47 -0.50 -1.71
C SER A 58 -13.80 -1.74 -0.88
N GLY A 59 -12.91 -2.74 -0.94
CA GLY A 59 -13.14 -3.99 -0.24
C GLY A 59 -13.34 -3.71 1.25
N PRO A 60 -13.81 -4.68 2.05
CA PRO A 60 -13.95 -4.48 3.48
C PRO A 60 -12.65 -3.89 4.04
N TRP A 61 -12.78 -2.73 4.70
CA TRP A 61 -11.62 -1.94 5.15
C TRP A 61 -10.66 -2.84 5.93
N LYS A 62 -9.39 -2.81 5.53
CA LYS A 62 -8.31 -3.55 6.18
C LYS A 62 -7.44 -2.59 6.96
N ALA A 63 -7.12 -2.95 8.20
CA ALA A 63 -6.19 -2.19 9.01
C ALA A 63 -4.83 -2.10 8.29
N PRO A 64 -4.30 -0.89 8.07
CA PRO A 64 -2.97 -0.74 7.49
C PRO A 64 -1.90 -1.40 8.38
N PRO A 65 -0.86 -2.03 7.79
CA PRO A 65 0.18 -2.71 8.58
C PRO A 65 0.87 -1.80 9.59
N TRP A 66 1.11 -0.53 9.23
CA TRP A 66 1.72 0.45 10.15
C TRP A 66 0.86 0.71 11.39
N LEU A 67 -0.46 0.67 11.26
CA LEU A 67 -1.38 0.91 12.38
C LEU A 67 -1.24 -0.21 13.41
N LEU A 68 -1.09 -1.46 12.93
CA LEU A 68 -0.95 -2.65 13.77
C LEU A 68 0.39 -2.70 14.50
N LYS A 69 1.42 -1.99 14.00
CA LYS A 69 2.71 -1.84 14.71
C LYS A 69 2.61 -0.91 15.93
N LEU A 70 1.54 -0.13 16.06
CA LEU A 70 1.37 0.78 17.19
C LEU A 70 0.87 0.01 18.43
N PRO A 71 1.46 0.23 19.62
CA PRO A 71 1.05 -0.46 20.85
C PRO A 71 -0.44 -0.31 21.18
N ARG A 72 -1.02 0.84 20.79
CA ARG A 72 -2.45 1.11 21.00
C ARG A 72 -3.36 0.23 20.14
N ALA A 73 -2.94 -0.17 18.95
CA ALA A 73 -3.70 -1.11 18.12
C ALA A 73 -3.73 -2.50 18.78
N ALA A 74 -2.61 -2.95 19.34
CA ALA A 74 -2.56 -4.20 20.12
C ALA A 74 -3.51 -4.13 21.33
N LYS A 75 -3.49 -3.04 22.10
CA LYS A 75 -4.43 -2.84 23.23
C LYS A 75 -5.90 -2.89 22.82
N ILE A 76 -6.25 -2.31 21.67
CA ILE A 76 -7.61 -2.38 21.12
C ILE A 76 -8.00 -3.84 20.84
N ILE A 77 -7.13 -4.59 20.17
CA ILE A 77 -7.37 -5.99 19.83
C ILE A 77 -7.50 -6.83 21.09
N HIS A 78 -6.55 -6.74 22.01
CA HIS A 78 -6.58 -7.47 23.28
C HIS A 78 -7.82 -7.12 24.09
N GLY A 79 -8.15 -5.84 24.25
CA GLY A 79 -9.36 -5.46 24.98
C GLY A 79 -10.67 -5.96 24.34
N CYS A 80 -10.71 -6.14 23.01
CA CYS A 80 -11.85 -6.80 22.36
C CYS A 80 -11.88 -8.31 22.63
N LEU A 81 -10.71 -8.96 22.62
CA LEU A 81 -10.57 -10.38 22.94
C LEU A 81 -10.94 -10.66 24.38
N ASP A 82 -10.47 -9.86 25.34
CA ASP A 82 -10.77 -10.01 26.76
C ASP A 82 -12.29 -9.96 26.99
N ARG A 83 -12.96 -8.93 26.45
CA ARG A 83 -14.43 -8.81 26.52
C ARG A 83 -15.18 -9.97 25.86
N PHE A 84 -14.59 -10.57 24.83
CA PHE A 84 -15.17 -11.74 24.17
C PHE A 84 -15.01 -12.99 25.04
N LEU A 85 -13.84 -13.19 25.64
CA LEU A 85 -13.56 -14.30 26.53
C LEU A 85 -14.38 -14.22 27.82
N ASP A 86 -14.55 -13.04 28.40
CA ASP A 86 -15.39 -12.82 29.59
C ASP A 86 -16.85 -13.25 29.36
N LYS A 87 -17.36 -13.05 28.13
CA LYS A 87 -18.74 -13.42 27.75
C LYS A 87 -18.85 -14.84 27.21
N SER A 88 -17.72 -15.54 27.03
CA SER A 88 -17.68 -16.88 26.43
C SER A 88 -18.59 -17.92 27.06
N PRO A 89 -18.80 -17.97 28.41
CA PRO A 89 -19.67 -18.97 29.01
C PRO A 89 -21.16 -18.76 28.66
N SER A 90 -21.53 -17.57 28.21
CA SER A 90 -22.91 -17.16 27.96
C SER A 90 -23.31 -17.17 26.48
N PHE A 91 -22.41 -17.58 25.58
CA PHE A 91 -22.69 -17.56 24.15
C PHE A 91 -23.63 -18.70 23.73
N ARG A 92 -24.85 -18.34 23.37
CA ARG A 92 -25.80 -19.27 22.70
C ARG A 92 -25.42 -19.55 21.25
N ASN A 93 -24.72 -18.62 20.59
CA ASN A 93 -24.24 -18.76 19.22
C ASN A 93 -22.84 -18.17 19.11
N LEU A 94 -21.84 -19.06 19.11
CA LEU A 94 -20.43 -18.69 19.07
C LEU A 94 -20.04 -18.03 17.74
N ALA A 95 -20.59 -18.49 16.61
CA ALA A 95 -20.28 -17.93 15.29
C ALA A 95 -20.68 -16.45 15.20
N LYS A 96 -21.90 -16.13 15.63
CA LYS A 96 -22.39 -14.75 15.67
C LYS A 96 -21.58 -13.88 16.64
N ALA A 97 -21.17 -14.44 17.78
CA ALA A 97 -20.32 -13.74 18.73
C ALA A 97 -18.94 -13.43 18.13
N TYR A 98 -18.36 -14.38 17.39
CA TYR A 98 -17.09 -14.20 16.69
C TYR A 98 -17.18 -13.14 15.58
N ASP A 99 -18.24 -13.17 14.77
CA ASP A 99 -18.45 -12.15 13.75
C ASP A 99 -18.59 -10.75 14.36
N THR A 100 -19.24 -10.65 15.52
CA THR A 100 -19.37 -9.41 16.29
C THR A 100 -18.01 -8.92 16.79
N LEU A 101 -17.19 -9.82 17.36
CA LEU A 101 -15.82 -9.51 17.79
C LEU A 101 -14.99 -8.95 16.61
N VAL A 102 -15.03 -9.62 15.46
CA VAL A 102 -14.28 -9.17 14.27
C VAL A 102 -14.77 -7.81 13.78
N SER A 103 -16.09 -7.57 13.81
CA SER A 103 -16.68 -6.27 13.47
C SER A 103 -16.23 -5.16 14.43
N ASP A 104 -16.24 -5.43 15.73
CA ASP A 104 -15.83 -4.48 16.77
C ASP A 104 -14.35 -4.11 16.67
N ILE A 105 -13.47 -5.10 16.47
CA ILE A 105 -12.05 -4.87 16.24
C ILE A 105 -11.85 -3.96 15.02
N ARG A 106 -12.53 -4.25 13.90
CA ARG A 106 -12.43 -3.41 12.68
C ARG A 106 -12.92 -1.99 12.94
N LYS A 107 -14.05 -1.83 13.62
CA LYS A 107 -14.63 -0.51 13.92
C LYS A 107 -13.66 0.33 14.76
N GLN A 108 -13.12 -0.23 15.84
CA GLN A 108 -12.21 0.49 16.74
C GLN A 108 -10.86 0.78 16.07
N LEU A 109 -10.32 -0.15 15.29
CA LEU A 109 -9.10 0.10 14.52
C LEU A 109 -9.32 1.18 13.44
N LYS A 110 -10.49 1.20 12.80
CA LYS A 110 -10.83 2.24 11.82
C LYS A 110 -10.94 3.61 12.47
N GLU A 111 -11.56 3.70 13.64
CA GLU A 111 -11.64 4.94 14.41
C GLU A 111 -10.25 5.42 14.85
N PHE A 112 -9.42 4.52 15.37
CA PHE A 112 -8.05 4.82 15.74
C PHE A 112 -7.22 5.30 14.53
N HIS A 113 -7.38 4.67 13.37
CA HIS A 113 -6.77 5.10 12.13
C HIS A 113 -7.17 6.53 11.77
N THR A 114 -8.47 6.84 11.76
CA THR A 114 -8.98 8.19 11.48
C THR A 114 -8.39 9.21 12.44
N GLN A 115 -8.37 8.91 13.75
CA GLN A 115 -7.76 9.79 14.75
C GLN A 115 -6.26 10.05 14.48
N GLN A 116 -5.50 9.05 14.05
CA GLN A 116 -4.08 9.24 13.71
C GLN A 116 -3.90 10.12 12.48
N VAL A 117 -4.68 9.88 11.42
CA VAL A 117 -4.63 10.68 10.20
C VAL A 117 -5.05 12.11 10.47
N ASP A 118 -6.14 12.32 11.22
CA ASP A 118 -6.63 13.64 11.57
C ASP A 118 -5.63 14.40 12.44
N LYS A 119 -4.98 13.74 13.40
CA LYS A 119 -3.93 14.36 14.22
C LYS A 119 -2.76 14.87 13.36
N GLN A 120 -2.34 14.09 12.36
CA GLN A 120 -1.29 14.49 11.43
C GLN A 120 -1.73 15.64 10.50
N GLN A 121 -2.98 15.63 10.03
CA GLN A 121 -3.51 16.73 9.23
C GLN A 121 -3.67 18.01 10.05
N LEU A 122 -4.07 17.90 11.32
CA LEU A 122 -4.26 19.04 12.21
C LEU A 122 -2.94 19.78 12.45
N SER A 123 -1.82 19.07 12.65
CA SER A 123 -0.50 19.71 12.82
C SER A 123 -0.11 20.51 11.58
N MET A 124 -0.34 19.99 10.39
CA MET A 124 -0.07 20.73 9.15
C MET A 124 -0.98 21.94 8.98
N LYS A 125 -2.28 21.79 9.26
CA LYS A 125 -3.25 22.90 9.18
C LYS A 125 -2.88 24.03 10.15
N LYS A 126 -2.50 23.71 11.39
CA LYS A 126 -2.08 24.71 12.39
C LYS A 126 -0.91 25.56 11.89
N LEU A 127 0.13 24.92 11.36
CA LEU A 127 1.29 25.64 10.81
C LEU A 127 0.92 26.51 9.60
N ALA A 128 0.05 26.01 8.71
CA ALA A 128 -0.44 26.77 7.58
C ALA A 128 -1.27 27.99 8.01
N PHE A 129 -2.12 27.85 9.03
CA PHE A 129 -2.89 28.96 9.62
C PHE A 129 -1.98 30.00 10.28
N GLU A 130 -0.94 29.59 10.99
CA GLU A 130 0.03 30.50 11.62
C GLU A 130 0.77 31.33 10.56
N ILE A 131 1.21 30.70 9.46
CA ILE A 131 1.80 31.42 8.32
C ILE A 131 0.80 32.41 7.71
N ALA A 132 -0.45 31.98 7.47
CA ALA A 132 -1.48 32.84 6.90
C ALA A 132 -1.79 34.06 7.78
N ALA A 133 -1.81 33.87 9.12
CA ALA A 133 -2.00 34.96 10.07
C ALA A 133 -0.82 35.94 10.06
N LEU A 134 0.42 35.44 10.02
CA LEU A 134 1.61 36.29 9.95
C LEU A 134 1.66 37.10 8.64
N LEU A 135 1.24 36.53 7.52
CA LEU A 135 1.18 37.23 6.22
C LEU A 135 0.14 38.36 6.15
N GLN A 136 -0.82 38.41 7.08
CA GLN A 136 -1.82 39.49 7.15
C GLN A 136 -1.33 40.71 7.94
N VAL A 137 -0.18 40.62 8.62
CA VAL A 137 0.37 41.74 9.38
C VAL A 137 0.87 42.83 8.41
N PRO A 138 0.40 44.09 8.53
CA PRO A 138 0.88 45.20 7.70
C PRO A 138 2.39 45.37 7.83
N ASN A 139 3.09 45.63 6.73
CA ASN A 139 4.55 45.77 6.68
C ASN A 139 5.35 44.54 7.17
N MET A 140 4.74 43.36 7.24
CA MET A 140 5.40 42.12 7.69
C MET A 140 6.72 41.81 6.98
N ARG A 141 6.83 42.09 5.68
CA ARG A 141 8.07 41.87 4.90
C ARG A 141 9.23 42.82 5.26
N GLN A 142 8.95 43.85 6.05
CA GLN A 142 9.94 44.82 6.53
C GLN A 142 10.42 44.47 7.95
N ASP A 143 9.73 43.58 8.66
CA ASP A 143 10.14 43.08 9.97
C ASP A 143 10.95 41.79 9.81
N PRO A 144 12.28 41.83 9.99
CA PRO A 144 13.15 40.66 9.83
C PRO A 144 12.85 39.54 10.83
N VAL A 145 12.24 39.85 11.98
CA VAL A 145 11.85 38.84 12.98
C VAL A 145 10.64 38.04 12.50
N LEU A 146 9.64 38.73 11.94
CA LEU A 146 8.45 38.08 11.38
C LEU A 146 8.78 37.27 10.12
N ASP A 147 9.63 37.79 9.23
CA ASP A 147 10.10 37.05 8.04
C ASP A 147 10.88 35.78 8.45
N GLY A 148 11.74 35.89 9.47
CA GLY A 148 12.46 34.77 10.04
C GLY A 148 11.52 33.68 10.58
N ARG A 149 10.46 34.08 11.30
CA ARG A 149 9.45 33.15 11.83
C ARG A 149 8.66 32.44 10.73
N VAL A 150 8.30 33.15 9.66
CA VAL A 150 7.59 32.54 8.51
C VAL A 150 8.46 31.50 7.81
N ARG A 151 9.75 31.79 7.60
CA ARG A 151 10.69 30.83 7.02
C ARG A 151 10.85 29.59 7.91
N GLU A 152 10.93 29.77 9.22
CA GLU A 152 10.99 28.66 10.18
C GLU A 152 9.76 27.74 10.06
N LEU A 153 8.55 28.33 10.04
CA LEU A 153 7.30 27.57 9.90
C LEU A 153 7.21 26.88 8.53
N GLN A 154 7.66 27.53 7.46
CA GLN A 154 7.74 26.93 6.13
C GLN A 154 8.68 25.70 6.11
N GLN A 155 9.85 25.81 6.73
CA GLN A 155 10.77 24.68 6.86
C GLN A 155 10.18 23.54 7.69
N GLN A 156 9.41 23.84 8.75
CA GLN A 156 8.71 22.81 9.53
C GLN A 156 7.65 22.08 8.69
N ILE A 157 6.89 22.80 7.87
CA ILE A 157 5.92 22.20 6.95
C ILE A 157 6.63 21.31 5.93
N GLU A 158 7.74 21.79 5.34
CA GLU A 158 8.51 21.02 4.36
C GLU A 158 9.03 19.71 4.96
N LYS A 159 9.62 19.77 6.17
CA LYS A 159 10.07 18.58 6.92
C LYS A 159 8.93 17.58 7.19
N LEU A 160 7.73 18.07 7.51
CA LEU A 160 6.56 17.20 7.71
C LEU A 160 6.09 16.57 6.39
N GLN A 161 6.12 17.32 5.29
CA GLN A 161 5.74 16.83 3.97
C GLN A 161 6.72 15.78 3.44
N THR A 162 8.03 15.99 3.62
CA THR A 162 9.06 15.00 3.24
C THR A 162 8.90 13.73 4.05
N ALA A 163 8.79 13.81 5.38
CA ALA A 163 8.53 12.65 6.23
C ALA A 163 7.24 11.89 5.83
N GLN A 164 6.17 12.61 5.47
CA GLN A 164 4.93 11.98 5.00
C GLN A 164 5.09 11.32 3.62
N ARG A 165 5.92 11.89 2.74
CA ARG A 165 6.23 11.31 1.43
C ARG A 165 7.04 10.03 1.59
N GLU A 166 8.10 10.05 2.38
CA GLU A 166 8.94 8.90 2.71
C GLU A 166 8.10 7.78 3.34
N PHE A 167 7.26 8.12 4.32
CA PHE A 167 6.37 7.15 4.94
C PHE A 167 5.43 6.50 3.92
N ARG A 168 4.84 7.27 3.00
CA ARG A 168 3.98 6.73 1.94
C ARG A 168 4.74 5.83 0.97
N GLN A 169 5.98 6.20 0.61
CA GLN A 169 6.85 5.39 -0.24
C GLN A 169 7.18 4.05 0.42
N GLU A 170 7.54 4.07 1.70
CA GLU A 170 7.80 2.85 2.47
C GLU A 170 6.55 1.96 2.55
N GLN A 171 5.36 2.53 2.80
CA GLN A 171 4.12 1.75 2.79
C GLN A 171 3.83 1.12 1.42
N ALA A 172 4.08 1.84 0.33
CA ALA A 172 3.91 1.31 -1.02
C ALA A 172 4.90 0.17 -1.30
N PHE A 173 6.16 0.34 -0.87
CA PHE A 173 7.21 -0.66 -0.99
C PHE A 173 6.87 -1.95 -0.22
N GLN A 174 6.48 -1.83 1.06
CA GLN A 174 6.05 -2.95 1.89
C GLN A 174 4.87 -3.71 1.27
N LEU A 175 3.92 -2.98 0.69
CA LEU A 175 2.78 -3.57 -0.01
C LEU A 175 3.19 -4.29 -1.31
N HIS A 176 4.20 -3.77 -2.01
CA HIS A 176 4.79 -4.44 -3.18
C HIS A 176 5.49 -5.75 -2.78
N LEU A 177 6.31 -5.74 -1.72
CA LEU A 177 6.96 -6.94 -1.19
C LEU A 177 5.94 -8.03 -0.84
N TYR A 178 4.90 -7.67 -0.07
CA TYR A 178 3.85 -8.63 0.31
C TYR A 178 3.14 -9.24 -0.91
N LYS A 179 2.85 -8.43 -1.94
CA LYS A 179 2.23 -8.94 -3.17
C LYS A 179 3.18 -9.85 -3.96
N ALA A 180 4.46 -9.50 -4.04
CA ALA A 180 5.48 -10.30 -4.71
C ALA A 180 5.63 -11.68 -4.04
N GLU A 181 5.76 -11.73 -2.71
CA GLU A 181 5.82 -12.97 -1.93
C GLU A 181 4.57 -13.84 -2.11
N ARG A 182 3.38 -13.23 -2.12
CA ARG A 182 2.15 -13.97 -2.37
C ARG A 182 2.15 -14.57 -3.77
N SER A 183 2.69 -13.86 -4.76
CA SER A 183 2.69 -14.31 -6.16
C SER A 183 3.68 -15.46 -6.37
N SER A 184 4.86 -15.43 -5.73
CA SER A 184 5.84 -16.52 -5.79
C SER A 184 5.34 -17.79 -5.11
N LYS A 185 4.68 -17.68 -3.94
CA LYS A 185 4.16 -18.85 -3.19
C LYS A 185 3.16 -19.70 -3.99
N PHE A 186 2.39 -19.11 -4.90
CA PHE A 186 1.41 -19.85 -5.72
C PHE A 186 1.95 -20.28 -7.10
N HIS A 187 3.08 -19.73 -7.56
CA HIS A 187 3.66 -20.08 -8.86
C HIS A 187 4.81 -21.10 -8.77
N PHE A 188 5.44 -21.27 -7.61
CA PHE A 188 6.55 -22.22 -7.39
C PHE A 188 6.15 -23.49 -6.62
N MET A 189 4.86 -23.80 -6.51
CA MET A 189 4.46 -25.14 -6.07
C MET A 189 4.86 -26.14 -7.16
N SER A 190 5.78 -27.07 -6.86
CA SER A 190 6.01 -28.24 -7.73
C SER A 190 4.66 -28.93 -8.00
N PRO A 191 4.38 -29.38 -9.24
CA PRO A 191 3.16 -30.11 -9.51
C PRO A 191 3.10 -31.31 -8.56
N VAL A 192 2.05 -31.37 -7.74
CA VAL A 192 1.77 -32.55 -6.92
C VAL A 192 1.55 -33.69 -7.90
N PRO A 193 2.31 -34.79 -7.84
CA PRO A 193 2.04 -35.93 -8.71
C PRO A 193 0.64 -36.45 -8.39
N SER A 194 -0.24 -36.36 -9.39
CA SER A 194 -1.55 -37.01 -9.35
C SER A 194 -1.33 -38.52 -9.29
N LEU A 195 -1.83 -39.15 -8.22
CA LEU A 195 -2.05 -40.60 -8.16
C LEU A 195 -3.11 -41.03 -9.17
#